data_AF-A0A1A8PTF6-F1
#
_entry.id   AF-A0A1A8PTF6-F1
#
_cell.length_a   1.000
_cell.length_b   1.000
_cell.length_c   1.000
_cell.angle_alpha   90.00
_cell.angle_beta   90.00
_cell.angle_gamma   90.00
#
_symmetry.space_group_name_H-M   'P 1'
#
loop_
_entity.id
_entity.type
_entity.pdbx_description
1 polymer ?
#
loop_
_entity_poly.entity_id
_entity_poly.type
_entity_poly.pdbx_seq_one_letter_code
_entity_poly.pdbx_strand_id
1 'polypeptide(L)'
;MGEAKGKEDGTVTRSAEYVGSFPVDDCCLDEQIKQLHAQLSTLKACRQRRPVALKFSLKGVKMYDEDEVTLLMAHALRRVS
;
A
#
# COMPACT_ATOMS: atom_id res chain seq x y z
N MET A 1 -19.27 -18.00 7.08
CA MET A 1 -19.40 -16.83 6.21
C MET A 1 -19.38 -15.61 7.12
N GLY A 2 -18.25 -14.90 7.19
CA GLY A 2 -18.11 -13.73 8.07
C GLY A 2 -18.66 -12.49 7.38
N GLU A 3 -19.68 -11.89 7.98
CA GLU A 3 -20.41 -10.73 7.48
C GLU A 3 -19.56 -9.45 7.57
N ALA A 4 -19.35 -8.78 6.44
CA ALA A 4 -18.78 -7.44 6.43
C ALA A 4 -19.91 -6.44 6.74
N LYS A 5 -19.94 -5.92 7.97
CA LYS A 5 -20.75 -4.76 8.35
C LYS A 5 -20.24 -3.51 7.62
N GLY A 6 -20.75 -3.28 6.41
CA GLY A 6 -20.56 -2.04 5.68
C GLY A 6 -21.36 -0.92 6.33
N LYS A 7 -20.71 -0.07 7.13
CA LYS A 7 -21.14 1.32 7.25
C LYS A 7 -20.70 2.00 5.96
N GLU A 8 -21.66 2.37 5.11
CA GLU A 8 -21.48 2.91 3.75
C GLU A 8 -20.88 4.32 3.76
N ASP A 9 -19.65 4.49 4.26
CA ASP A 9 -18.89 5.75 4.20
C ASP A 9 -17.98 5.80 2.96
N GLY A 10 -18.31 5.03 1.91
CA GLY A 10 -17.49 4.90 0.69
C GLY A 10 -16.06 4.40 0.93
N THR A 11 -15.83 3.73 2.07
CA THR A 11 -14.52 3.22 2.48
C THR A 11 -14.46 1.70 2.31
N VAL A 12 -13.41 1.19 1.67
CA VAL A 12 -13.18 -0.24 1.42
C VAL A 12 -11.93 -0.70 2.16
N THR A 13 -12.04 -1.74 3.00
CA THR A 13 -10.90 -2.35 3.67
C THR A 13 -10.45 -3.62 2.95
N ARG A 14 -9.15 -3.81 2.78
CA ARG A 14 -8.53 -5.03 2.23
C ARG A 14 -7.31 -5.43 3.05
N SER A 15 -7.18 -6.72 3.34
CA SER A 15 -5.98 -7.30 3.92
C SER A 15 -4.89 -7.44 2.86
N ALA A 16 -3.64 -7.15 3.20
CA ALA A 16 -2.48 -7.24 2.32
C ALA A 16 -1.20 -7.53 3.12
N GLU A 17 -0.11 -7.80 2.41
CA GLU A 17 1.23 -7.88 2.99
C GLU A 17 2.06 -6.67 2.52
N TYR A 18 2.61 -5.93 3.48
CA TYR A 18 3.62 -4.91 3.20
C TYR A 18 4.96 -5.58 2.93
N VAL A 19 5.46 -5.45 1.69
CA VAL A 19 6.71 -6.07 1.22
C VAL A 19 7.89 -5.09 1.17
N GLY A 20 7.67 -3.80 1.43
CA GLY A 20 8.70 -2.76 1.45
C GLY A 20 8.34 -1.51 0.65
N SER A 21 9.24 -0.53 0.70
CA SER A 21 9.17 0.73 -0.04
C SER A 21 10.58 1.15 -0.43
N PHE A 22 10.73 1.84 -1.55
CA PHE A 22 12.00 2.41 -2.00
C PHE A 22 11.77 3.81 -2.56
N PRO A 23 12.77 4.71 -2.46
CA PRO A 23 12.70 6.01 -3.10
C PRO A 23 12.72 5.85 -4.63
N VAL A 24 11.98 6.72 -5.33
CA VAL A 24 12.01 6.84 -6.79
C VAL A 24 12.62 8.18 -7.13
N ASP A 25 13.66 8.18 -7.96
CA ASP A 25 14.35 9.39 -8.39
C ASP A 25 13.59 10.08 -9.54
N ASP A 26 13.74 11.41 -9.65
CA ASP A 26 13.22 12.21 -10.78
C ASP A 26 14.13 12.05 -12.02
N CYS A 27 14.11 10.86 -12.62
CA CYS A 27 14.79 10.56 -13.88
C CYS A 27 13.81 10.39 -15.06
N CYS A 28 14.29 10.18 -16.28
CA CYS A 28 13.40 9.94 -17.42
C CYS A 28 12.58 8.66 -17.24
N LEU A 29 11.38 8.60 -17.83
CA LEU A 29 10.40 7.53 -17.62
C LEU A 29 11.01 6.13 -17.86
N ASP A 30 11.84 5.96 -18.89
CA ASP A 30 12.47 4.68 -19.20
C ASP A 30 13.42 4.20 -18.10
N GLU A 31 14.21 5.12 -17.52
CA GLU A 31 15.11 4.80 -16.42
C GLU A 31 14.33 4.52 -15.13
N GLN A 32 13.26 5.27 -14.85
CA GLN A 32 12.36 4.99 -13.73
C GLN A 32 11.75 3.58 -13.83
N ILE A 33 11.28 3.19 -15.01
CA ILE A 33 10.69 1.85 -15.23
C ILE A 33 11.72 0.75 -14.99
N LYS A 34 12.96 0.91 -15.50
CA LYS A 34 14.03 -0.07 -15.26
C LYS A 34 14.36 -0.20 -13.78
N GLN A 35 14.51 0.92 -13.07
CA GLN A 35 14.78 0.94 -11.63
C GLN A 35 13.63 0.31 -10.83
N LEU A 36 12.39 0.66 -11.14
CA LEU A 36 11.17 0.10 -10.55
C LEU A 36 11.13 -1.43 -10.69
N HIS A 37 11.41 -1.96 -11.88
CA HIS A 37 11.44 -3.40 -12.12
C HIS A 37 12.53 -4.11 -11.31
N ALA A 38 13.73 -3.54 -11.24
CA ALA A 38 14.83 -4.11 -10.46
C ALA A 38 14.49 -4.13 -8.96
N GLN A 39 14.05 -3.01 -8.40
CA GLN A 39 13.70 -2.88 -6.99
C GLN A 39 12.52 -3.78 -6.60
N LEU A 40 11.46 -3.84 -7.42
CA LEU A 40 10.32 -4.73 -7.16
C LEU A 40 10.74 -6.21 -7.18
N SER A 41 11.67 -6.59 -8.05
CA SER A 41 12.18 -7.96 -8.11
C SER A 41 12.93 -8.31 -6.81
N THR A 42 13.75 -7.39 -6.30
CA THR A 42 14.43 -7.54 -5.01
C THR A 42 13.45 -7.63 -3.84
N LEU A 43 12.40 -6.80 -3.81
CA LEU A 43 11.38 -6.83 -2.76
C LEU A 43 10.54 -8.11 -2.79
N LYS A 44 10.22 -8.63 -3.98
CA LYS A 44 9.51 -9.91 -4.12
C LYS A 44 10.30 -11.09 -3.54
N ALA A 45 11.63 -11.05 -3.66
CA ALA A 45 12.53 -12.04 -3.09
C ALA A 45 12.77 -11.85 -1.57
N CYS A 46 12.41 -10.70 -1.02
CA CYS A 46 12.56 -10.42 0.40
C CYS A 46 11.57 -11.24 1.25
N ARG A 47 12.08 -11.89 2.31
CA ARG A 47 11.27 -12.70 3.24
C ARG A 47 10.54 -11.90 4.30
N GLN A 48 10.94 -10.65 4.56
CA GLN A 48 10.34 -9.85 5.61
C GLN A 48 9.06 -9.19 5.10
N ARG A 49 7.93 -9.83 5.39
CA ARG A 49 6.59 -9.33 5.05
C ARG A 49 5.82 -9.04 6.33
N ARG A 50 5.06 -7.95 6.32
CA ARG A 50 4.21 -7.57 7.45
C ARG A 50 2.73 -7.60 7.02
N PRO A 51 1.87 -8.39 7.68
CA PRO A 51 0.42 -8.31 7.48
C PRO A 51 -0.09 -6.90 7.83
N VAL A 52 -0.92 -6.34 6.96
CA VAL A 52 -1.48 -4.99 7.11
C VAL A 52 -2.92 -4.94 6.60
N ALA A 53 -3.70 -3.99 7.10
CA ALA A 53 -5.02 -3.66 6.58
C ALA A 53 -4.98 -2.32 5.83
N LEU A 54 -5.35 -2.33 4.55
CA LEU A 54 -5.47 -1.14 3.71
C LEU A 54 -6.91 -0.65 3.68
N LYS A 55 -7.13 0.61 4.08
CA LYS A 55 -8.42 1.30 4.01
C LYS A 55 -8.38 2.34 2.89
N PHE A 56 -9.18 2.10 1.85
CA PHE A 56 -9.31 2.95 0.68
C PHE A 56 -10.55 3.83 0.79
N SER A 57 -10.42 5.09 0.42
CA SER A 57 -11.53 6.04 0.33
C SER A 57 -11.25 7.06 -0.77
N LEU A 58 -12.23 7.87 -1.15
CA LEU A 58 -12.01 8.99 -2.08
C LEU A 58 -11.03 10.05 -1.55
N LYS A 59 -10.77 10.09 -0.24
CA LYS A 59 -9.76 10.97 0.37
C LYS A 59 -8.33 10.43 0.17
N GLY A 60 -8.19 9.12 -0.06
CA GLY A 60 -6.90 8.45 -0.20
C GLY A 60 -6.86 7.09 0.49
N VAL A 61 -5.65 6.63 0.80
CA VAL A 61 -5.37 5.31 1.38
C VAL A 61 -4.73 5.44 2.75
N LYS A 62 -5.15 4.58 3.67
CA LYS A 62 -4.52 4.40 4.99
C LYS A 62 -4.09 2.94 5.15
N MET A 63 -2.93 2.72 5.74
CA MET A 63 -2.42 1.41 6.09
C MET A 63 -2.37 1.28 7.60
N TYR A 64 -2.99 0.23 8.12
CA TYR A 64 -2.98 -0.13 9.52
C TYR A 64 -2.20 -1.43 9.73
N ASP A 65 -1.85 -1.73 10.97
CA ASP A 65 -1.44 -3.08 11.36
C ASP A 65 -2.58 -4.10 11.17
N GLU A 66 -2.27 -5.37 11.41
CA GLU A 66 -3.22 -6.48 11.25
C GLU A 66 -4.48 -6.32 12.13
N ASP A 67 -4.31 -5.78 13.33
CA ASP A 67 -5.41 -5.55 14.29
C ASP A 67 -6.27 -4.31 13.97
N GLU A 68 -5.93 -3.57 12.91
CA GLU A 68 -6.55 -2.30 12.51
C GLU A 68 -6.49 -1.18 13.58
N VAL A 69 -5.60 -1.31 14.57
CA VAL A 69 -5.47 -0.37 15.69
C VAL A 69 -4.45 0.71 15.38
N THR A 70 -3.27 0.31 14.91
CA THR A 70 -2.15 1.24 14.70
C THR A 70 -2.13 1.72 13.27
N LEU A 71 -2.23 3.04 13.05
CA LEU A 71 -2.01 3.63 11.74
C LEU A 71 -0.50 3.62 11.41
N LEU A 72 -0.12 2.92 10.36
CA LEU A 72 1.27 2.79 9.90
C LEU A 72 1.61 3.81 8.80
N MET A 73 0.65 4.12 7.93
CA MET A 73 0.86 5.03 6.81
C MET A 73 -0.45 5.66 6.34
N ALA A 74 -0.39 6.88 5.80
CA ALA A 74 -1.54 7.52 5.17
C ALA A 74 -1.10 8.40 3.99
N HIS A 75 -1.79 8.26 2.86
CA HIS A 75 -1.59 9.08 1.68
C HIS A 75 -2.91 9.65 1.18
N ALA A 76 -2.90 10.94 0.85
CA ALA A 76 -3.99 11.57 0.11
C ALA A 76 -4.00 11.07 -1.34
N LEU A 77 -5.20 10.92 -1.93
CA LEU A 77 -5.35 10.37 -3.27
C LEU A 77 -4.54 11.14 -4.34
N ARG A 78 -4.47 12.47 -4.22
CA ARG A 78 -3.69 13.36 -5.10
C ARG A 78 -2.17 13.09 -5.16
N ARG A 79 -1.64 12.24 -4.27
CA ARG A 79 -0.21 11.87 -4.22
C ARG A 79 0.05 10.50 -4.85
N VAL A 80 -0.99 9.80 -5.29
CA VAL A 80 -0.88 8.52 -5.96
C VAL A 80 -0.89 8.81 -7.46
N SER A 81 0.26 8.60 -8.10
CA SER A 81 0.52 8.83 -9.52
C SER A 81 0.43 7.54 -10.32
#